data_AF-A0A0F7FTP0-F1
#
_entry.id   AF-A0A0F7FTP0-F1
#
_cell.length_a   1.000
_cell.length_b   1.000
_cell.length_c   1.000
_cell.angle_alpha   90.00
_cell.angle_beta   90.00
_cell.angle_gamma   90.00
#
_symmetry.space_group_name_H-M   'P 1'
#
loop_
_entity.id
_entity.type
_entity.pdbx_description
1 polymer ?
#
loop_
_entity_poly.entity_id
_entity_poly.type
_entity_poly.pdbx_seq_one_letter_code
_entity_poly.pdbx_strand_id
1 'polypeptide(L)'
;MRSPVTASALARALADLLTGARATTAGPEGRRIITLALTTRGAYLLIRTLAGAGRLYTPGSLLWCARQRRVGTVLAREQRLVRLRAVADDLPFHAPPGTLRPATLPQIQATLAIRHRWHGPD
;
A
#
# COMPACT_ATOMS: atom_id res chain seq x y z
N MET A 1 17.89 6.54 -20.61
CA MET A 1 16.64 7.32 -20.48
C MET A 1 15.47 6.37 -20.20
N ARG A 2 14.96 6.31 -18.96
CA ARG A 2 13.77 5.50 -18.63
C ARG A 2 12.56 6.43 -18.68
N SER A 3 11.69 6.22 -19.66
CA SER A 3 10.47 7.01 -19.86
C SER A 3 9.61 6.99 -18.59
N PRO A 4 9.17 8.16 -18.06
CA PRO A 4 8.27 8.19 -16.92
C PRO A 4 6.90 7.73 -17.44
N VAL A 5 6.60 6.45 -17.25
CA VAL A 5 5.20 5.99 -17.29
C VAL A 5 4.50 6.78 -16.18
N THR A 6 3.85 7.87 -16.57
CA THR A 6 3.12 8.75 -15.67
C THR A 6 2.13 7.87 -14.90
N ALA A 7 1.96 8.14 -13.60
CA ALA A 7 1.05 7.36 -12.75
C ALA A 7 -0.35 7.22 -13.39
N SER A 8 -0.78 8.22 -14.17
CA SER A 8 -1.99 8.21 -14.99
C SER A 8 -1.96 7.16 -16.12
N ALA A 9 -0.85 6.97 -16.81
CA ALA A 9 -0.70 5.93 -17.84
C ALA A 9 -0.72 4.51 -17.23
N LEU A 10 -0.12 4.34 -16.05
CA LEU A 10 -0.22 3.08 -15.30
C LEU A 10 -1.67 2.82 -14.84
N ALA A 11 -2.35 3.85 -14.32
CA ALA A 11 -3.74 3.76 -13.90
C ALA A 11 -4.68 3.39 -15.07
N ARG A 12 -4.45 4.00 -16.24
CA ARG A 12 -5.21 3.71 -17.47
C ARG A 12 -4.93 2.32 -17.99
N ALA A 13 -3.66 1.93 -18.08
CA ALA A 13 -3.28 0.58 -18.46
C ALA A 13 -3.88 -0.49 -17.52
N LEU A 14 -3.95 -0.21 -16.22
CA LEU A 14 -4.60 -1.09 -15.24
C LEU A 14 -6.13 -1.09 -15.36
N ALA A 15 -6.75 0.04 -15.69
CA ALA A 15 -8.18 0.12 -15.97
C ALA A 15 -8.57 -0.67 -17.21
N ASP A 16 -7.77 -0.56 -18.27
CA ASP A 16 -7.95 -1.25 -19.54
C ASP A 16 -7.72 -2.77 -19.38
N LEU A 17 -6.72 -3.18 -18.60
CA LEU A 17 -6.44 -4.60 -18.32
C LEU A 17 -7.47 -5.29 -17.41
N LEU A 18 -8.14 -4.55 -16.53
CA LEU A 18 -8.96 -5.12 -15.45
C LEU A 18 -10.47 -5.00 -15.65
N THR A 19 -10.94 -4.63 -16.86
CA THR A 19 -12.36 -4.59 -17.25
C THR A 19 -13.28 -4.11 -16.11
N GLY A 20 -13.28 -2.80 -15.88
CA GLY A 20 -14.16 -2.17 -14.90
C GLY A 20 -13.47 -1.24 -13.89
N ALA A 21 -12.15 -1.03 -13.98
CA ALA A 21 -11.49 -0.07 -13.11
C ALA A 21 -11.82 1.37 -13.49
N ARG A 22 -12.48 2.10 -12.58
CA ARG A 22 -12.53 3.56 -12.64
C ARG A 22 -11.34 4.12 -11.87
N ALA A 23 -10.51 4.90 -12.55
CA ALA A 23 -9.38 5.61 -11.96
C ALA A 23 -9.78 7.06 -11.63
N THR A 24 -9.73 7.46 -10.37
CA THR A 24 -9.80 8.89 -10.00
C THR A 24 -8.46 9.35 -9.47
N THR A 25 -7.97 10.48 -9.98
CA THR A 25 -6.74 11.12 -9.53
C THR A 25 -7.09 12.31 -8.65
N ALA A 26 -6.77 12.23 -7.36
CA ALA A 26 -6.92 13.35 -6.43
C ALA A 26 -5.77 13.33 -5.43
N GLY A 27 -5.32 14.50 -4.98
CA GLY A 27 -4.35 14.61 -3.90
C GLY A 27 -3.73 16.00 -3.82
N PRO A 28 -3.28 16.41 -2.62
CA PRO A 28 -2.63 17.71 -2.42
C PRO A 28 -1.33 17.80 -3.22
N GLU A 29 -0.89 19.02 -3.51
CA GLU A 29 0.30 19.31 -4.34
C GLU A 29 1.47 18.37 -3.99
N GLY A 30 1.92 17.62 -5.00
CA GLY A 30 3.04 16.67 -4.87
C GLY A 30 2.67 15.20 -4.63
N ARG A 31 1.42 14.86 -4.26
CA ARG A 31 1.00 13.45 -4.04
C ARG A 31 -0.19 13.08 -4.93
N ARG A 32 0.02 12.16 -5.88
CA ARG A 32 -1.06 11.62 -6.73
C ARG A 32 -1.63 10.36 -6.10
N ILE A 33 -2.87 10.42 -5.60
CA ILE A 33 -3.62 9.22 -5.19
C ILE A 33 -4.48 8.79 -6.38
N ILE A 34 -4.35 7.52 -6.77
CA ILE A 34 -5.17 6.90 -7.80
C ILE A 34 -6.09 5.90 -7.11
N THR A 35 -7.39 6.15 -7.15
CA THR A 35 -8.39 5.19 -6.66
C THR A 35 -8.84 4.33 -7.81
N LEU A 36 -8.77 3.00 -7.68
CA LEU A 36 -9.22 2.03 -8.68
C LEU A 36 -10.40 1.21 -8.14
N ALA A 37 -11.54 1.24 -8.83
CA ALA A 37 -12.68 0.36 -8.52
C ALA A 37 -12.49 -1.01 -9.17
N LEU A 38 -12.01 -2.02 -8.44
CA LEU A 38 -11.68 -3.34 -9.02
C LEU A 38 -12.69 -4.41 -8.60
N THR A 39 -12.97 -5.35 -9.51
CA THR A 39 -13.59 -6.62 -9.11
C THR A 39 -12.65 -7.39 -8.16
N THR A 40 -13.17 -8.28 -7.32
CA THR A 40 -12.35 -9.09 -6.40
C THR A 40 -11.20 -9.82 -7.12
N ARG A 41 -11.48 -10.36 -8.32
CA ARG A 41 -10.47 -11.02 -9.16
C ARG A 41 -9.44 -10.03 -9.70
N GLY A 42 -9.88 -8.84 -10.14
CA GLY A 42 -8.98 -7.80 -10.63
C GLY A 42 -8.06 -7.23 -9.54
N ALA A 43 -8.58 -7.03 -8.33
CA ALA A 43 -7.79 -6.65 -7.16
C ALA A 43 -6.72 -7.71 -6.83
N TYR A 44 -7.10 -8.98 -6.84
CA TYR A 44 -6.17 -10.08 -6.60
C TYR A 44 -5.02 -10.12 -7.63
N LEU A 45 -5.33 -9.99 -8.93
CA LEU A 45 -4.33 -9.96 -10.00
C LEU A 45 -3.40 -8.76 -9.87
N LEU A 46 -3.95 -7.56 -9.61
CA LEU A 46 -3.15 -6.36 -9.41
C LEU A 46 -2.17 -6.53 -8.24
N ILE A 47 -2.64 -7.05 -7.10
CA ILE A 47 -1.81 -7.28 -5.92
C ILE A 47 -0.68 -8.27 -6.24
N ARG A 48 -0.98 -9.36 -6.95
CA ARG A 48 0.04 -10.34 -7.36
C ARG A 48 1.08 -9.73 -8.30
N THR A 49 0.64 -8.94 -9.28
CA THR A 49 1.55 -8.27 -10.22
C THR A 49 2.43 -7.25 -9.50
N LEU A 50 1.88 -6.45 -8.58
CA LEU A 50 2.65 -5.49 -7.79
C LEU A 50 3.63 -6.17 -6.81
N ALA A 51 3.23 -7.30 -6.22
CA ALA A 51 4.10 -8.11 -5.37
C ALA A 51 5.24 -8.75 -6.19
N GLY A 52 4.94 -9.33 -7.36
CA GLY A 52 5.92 -9.92 -8.27
C GLY A 52 6.91 -8.90 -8.83
N ALA A 53 6.45 -7.68 -9.14
CA ALA A 53 7.30 -6.58 -9.58
C ALA A 53 8.11 -5.94 -8.42
N GLY A 54 7.96 -6.42 -7.18
CA GLY A 54 8.60 -5.83 -5.99
C GLY A 54 8.09 -4.43 -5.61
N ARG A 55 7.08 -3.92 -6.32
CA ARG A 55 6.51 -2.58 -6.11
C ARG A 55 5.65 -2.48 -4.85
N LEU A 56 5.24 -3.62 -4.29
CA LEU A 56 4.52 -3.67 -3.02
C LEU A 56 5.38 -3.22 -1.82
N TYR A 57 6.71 -3.33 -1.95
CA TYR A 57 7.68 -3.08 -0.89
C TYR A 57 8.45 -1.78 -1.12
N THR A 58 7.83 -0.81 -1.79
CA THR A 58 8.43 0.52 -1.97
C THR A 58 8.21 1.38 -0.72
N PRO A 59 9.16 2.27 -0.40
CA PRO A 59 9.00 3.22 0.69
C PRO A 59 7.67 3.98 0.59
N GLY A 60 6.95 4.10 1.72
CA GLY A 60 5.63 4.73 1.79
C GLY A 60 4.43 3.82 1.54
N SER A 61 4.64 2.57 1.08
CA SER A 61 3.56 1.60 0.93
C SER A 61 3.00 1.15 2.28
N LEU A 62 1.67 1.02 2.38
CA LEU A 62 0.99 0.51 3.58
C LEU A 62 0.76 -1.00 3.48
N LEU A 63 1.37 -1.74 4.40
CA LEU A 63 1.29 -3.19 4.45
C LEU A 63 0.73 -3.66 5.79
N TRP A 64 -0.14 -4.67 5.73
CA TRP A 64 -0.59 -5.44 6.88
C TRP A 64 0.36 -6.60 7.13
N CYS A 65 0.89 -6.69 8.35
CA CYS A 65 1.60 -7.87 8.82
C CYS A 65 0.64 -8.76 9.60
N ALA A 66 0.30 -9.93 9.03
CA ALA A 66 -0.65 -10.85 9.66
C ALA A 66 -0.12 -11.43 10.98
N ARG A 67 1.18 -11.74 11.04
CA ARG A 67 1.83 -12.31 12.23
C ARG A 67 1.82 -11.35 13.42
N GLN A 68 2.08 -10.07 13.18
CA GLN A 68 2.15 -9.06 14.23
C GLN A 68 0.85 -8.25 14.38
N ARG A 69 -0.19 -8.59 13.60
CA ARG A 69 -1.51 -7.97 13.55
C ARG A 69 -1.47 -6.43 13.54
N ARG A 70 -0.60 -5.85 12.72
CA ARG A 70 -0.43 -4.39 12.62
C ARG A 70 -0.24 -3.91 11.19
N VAL A 71 -0.69 -2.69 10.92
CA VAL A 71 -0.37 -1.95 9.69
C VAL A 71 0.95 -1.22 9.88
N GLY A 72 1.83 -1.33 8.88
CA GLY A 72 3.07 -0.58 8.83
C GLY A 72 3.28 0.09 7.48
N THR A 73 3.94 1.24 7.51
CA THR A 73 4.45 1.93 6.33
C THR A 73 5.84 1.41 6.02
N VAL A 74 6.08 0.96 4.80
CA VAL A 74 7.40 0.49 4.36
C VAL A 74 8.40 1.65 4.42
N LEU A 75 9.54 1.41 5.06
CA LEU A 75 10.68 2.32 5.09
C LEU A 75 11.72 1.90 4.06
N ALA A 76 12.07 0.61 4.06
CA ALA A 76 13.04 0.02 3.15
C ALA A 76 12.77 -1.47 2.95
N ARG A 77 13.20 -1.99 1.79
CA ARG A 77 13.30 -3.43 1.55
C ARG A 77 14.74 -3.85 1.71
N GLU A 78 14.98 -4.80 2.60
CA GLU A 78 16.26 -5.46 2.79
C GLU A 78 16.20 -6.85 2.14
N GLN A 79 17.35 -7.53 2.02
CA GLN A 79 17.45 -8.79 1.25
C GLN A 79 16.43 -9.86 1.70
N ARG A 80 16.19 -9.99 3.01
CA ARG A 80 15.30 -11.02 3.58
C ARG A 80 14.11 -10.46 4.35
N LEU A 81 14.11 -9.16 4.63
CA LEU A 81 13.13 -8.50 5.49
C LEU A 81 12.67 -7.19 4.85
N VAL A 82 11.47 -6.77 5.22
CA VAL A 82 10.99 -5.42 4.95
C VAL A 82 11.01 -4.69 6.26
N ARG A 83 11.65 -3.52 6.29
CA ARG A 83 11.65 -2.61 7.42
C ARG A 83 10.43 -1.70 7.29
N LEU A 84 9.58 -1.69 8.31
CA LEU A 84 8.36 -0.90 8.38
C LEU A 84 8.36 0.01 9.61
N ARG A 85 7.54 1.05 9.57
CA ARG A 85 7.13 1.85 10.72
C ARG A 85 5.67 1.55 11.02
N ALA A 86 5.35 1.10 12.23
CA ALA A 86 3.97 0.82 12.63
C ALA A 86 3.15 2.11 12.67
N VAL A 87 1.93 2.06 12.14
CA VAL A 87 1.06 3.25 12.05
C VAL A 87 0.46 3.61 13.41
N ALA A 88 0.29 2.64 14.30
CA ALA A 88 -0.34 2.82 15.61
C ALA A 88 0.51 3.62 16.60
N ASP A 89 1.81 3.38 16.63
CA ASP A 89 2.75 3.82 17.68
C ASP A 89 4.07 4.38 17.12
N ASP A 90 4.17 4.51 15.78
CA ASP A 90 5.36 4.96 15.05
C ASP A 90 6.66 4.16 15.32
N LEU A 91 6.56 2.96 15.92
CA LEU A 91 7.71 2.11 16.21
C LEU A 91 8.19 1.34 14.96
N PRO A 92 9.51 1.22 14.73
CA PRO A 92 10.04 0.42 13.65
C PRO A 92 9.88 -1.08 13.92
N PHE A 93 9.58 -1.87 12.90
CA PHE A 93 9.58 -3.33 12.97
C PHE A 93 9.99 -3.95 11.63
N HIS A 94 10.45 -5.21 11.69
CA HIS A 94 10.83 -5.98 10.51
C HIS A 94 9.86 -7.13 10.30
N ALA A 95 9.53 -7.41 9.04
CA ALA A 95 8.69 -8.54 8.68
C ALA A 95 9.19 -9.21 7.38
N PRO A 96 9.15 -10.55 7.31
CA PRO A 96 9.47 -11.27 6.09
C PRO A 96 8.38 -11.00 5.02
N PRO A 97 8.76 -10.83 3.73
CA PRO A 97 7.83 -10.50 2.65
C PRO A 97 6.60 -11.41 2.57
N GLY A 98 6.77 -12.72 2.79
CA GLY A 98 5.67 -13.69 2.73
C GLY A 98 4.58 -13.52 3.80
N THR A 99 4.85 -12.71 4.84
CA THR A 99 3.87 -12.39 5.90
C THR A 99 3.16 -11.06 5.70
N LEU A 100 3.56 -10.31 4.68
CA LEU A 100 3.05 -8.98 4.38
C LEU A 100 2.03 -9.04 3.25
N ARG A 101 0.96 -8.28 3.41
CA ARG A 101 -0.09 -8.09 2.41
C ARG A 101 -0.41 -6.61 2.30
N PRO A 102 -1.01 -6.13 1.20
CA PRO A 102 -1.56 -4.79 1.16
C PRO A 102 -2.50 -4.57 2.34
N ALA A 103 -2.35 -3.44 3.02
CA ALA A 103 -3.29 -3.09 4.09
C ALA A 103 -4.66 -2.76 3.49
N THR A 104 -5.72 -3.28 4.10
CA THR A 104 -7.10 -2.94 3.72
C THR A 104 -7.58 -1.68 4.44
N LEU A 105 -8.58 -1.00 3.88
CA LEU A 105 -9.14 0.21 4.51
C LEU A 105 -9.62 -0.05 5.95
N PRO A 106 -10.36 -1.15 6.27
CA PRO A 106 -10.76 -1.43 7.65
C PRO A 106 -9.57 -1.63 8.60
N GLN A 107 -8.49 -2.28 8.14
CA GLN A 107 -7.28 -2.46 8.94
C GLN A 107 -6.56 -1.12 9.19
N ILE A 108 -6.51 -0.24 8.19
CA ILE A 108 -5.95 1.11 8.32
C ILE A 108 -6.77 1.91 9.32
N GLN A 109 -8.10 1.96 9.15
CA GLN A 109 -9.00 2.68 10.05
C GLN A 109 -8.92 2.16 11.49
N ALA A 110 -8.91 0.85 11.68
CA ALA A 110 -8.73 0.25 13.00
C ALA A 110 -7.38 0.64 13.63
N THR A 111 -6.31 0.67 12.84
CA THR A 111 -4.97 1.06 13.33
C THR A 111 -4.91 2.55 13.69
N LEU A 112 -5.53 3.42 12.89
CA LEU A 112 -5.60 4.86 13.19
C LEU A 112 -6.46 5.14 14.42
N ALA A 113 -7.57 4.43 14.60
CA ALA A 113 -8.39 4.54 15.80
C ALA A 113 -7.60 4.17 17.08
N ILE A 114 -6.70 3.18 16.97
CA ILE A 114 -5.76 2.85 18.06
C ILE A 114 -4.79 4.01 18.27
N ARG A 115 -4.14 4.52 17.23
CA ARG A 115 -3.21 5.68 17.30
C ARG A 115 -3.84 6.87 18.02
N HIS A 116 -5.05 7.26 17.65
CA HIS A 116 -5.77 8.38 18.28
C HIS A 116 -6.05 8.17 19.77
N ARG A 117 -6.22 6.92 20.24
CA ARG A 117 -6.35 6.65 21.68
C ARG A 117 -5.05 6.83 22.44
N TRP A 118 -3.92 6.50 21.82
CA TRP A 118 -2.61 6.57 22.48
C TRP A 118 -2.00 7.96 22.43
N HIS A 119 -2.29 8.74 21.38
CA HIS A 119 -1.67 10.04 21.15
C HIS A 119 -2.61 11.23 21.33
N GLY A 120 -3.92 11.00 21.58
CA GLY A 120 -4.92 12.07 21.63
C GLY A 120 -5.22 12.64 20.23
N PRO A 121 -6.30 13.42 20.06
CA PRO A 121 -6.47 14.23 18.86
C PRO A 121 -5.42 15.36 18.91
N ASP A 122 -4.50 15.36 17.95
CA ASP A 122 -3.64 16.52 17.65
C ASP A 122 -4.48 17.74 17.27
#